data_AF-A0A6N3E1A2-F1
#
_entry.id   AF-A0A6N3E1A2-F1
#
_cell.length_a   1.000
_cell.length_b   1.000
_cell.length_c   1.000
_cell.angle_alpha   90.00
_cell.angle_beta   90.00
_cell.angle_gamma   90.00
#
_symmetry.space_group_name_H-M   'P 1'
#
loop_
_entity.id
_entity.type
_entity.pdbx_description
1 polymer ?
#
loop_
_entity_poly.entity_id
_entity_poly.type
_entity_poly.pdbx_seq_one_letter_code
_entity_poly.pdbx_strand_id
1 'polypeptide(L)'
;MSQEEILSYINDSLVINGSFYSNQNLPNQISNAIYTFGDYNVFEILAFIDATKEQDGSRGMIITPAQIYFKFGQAGIIEYQKIISLGLEKHRNDSIIKAIIKLEEITYTFSNQIIDPEVFVTMLSKITGIEIEMIMDTHEKVEYYTRIVLNDLENDEYEDIVLTPTQNNSIKEFYKELEMVQQLADEDYQYELENICNRALEFFDVLGLDSDEIDGLLECQNQFNQKNIEEEQKIDNAQQFYNDMMNKYQQGDSEMFNRVKSIMSSMGIDENDLAGKSPEEIEDFLCGKFGISKSMLEKLAGRFNKGTVKH
;
A
#
# COMPACT_ATOMS: atom_id res chain seq x y z
N MET A 1 3.60 11.11 -31.60
CA MET A 1 3.79 9.66 -31.87
C MET A 1 3.13 9.31 -33.19
N SER A 2 3.71 8.39 -33.95
CA SER A 2 3.02 7.90 -35.16
C SER A 2 1.96 6.85 -34.78
N GLN A 3 0.97 6.64 -35.65
CA GLN A 3 -0.08 5.65 -35.43
C GLN A 3 0.46 4.21 -35.38
N GLU A 4 1.41 3.89 -36.26
CA GLU A 4 2.06 2.57 -36.32
C GLU A 4 2.79 2.24 -35.00
N GLU A 5 3.35 3.27 -34.37
CA GLU A 5 4.03 3.17 -33.09
C GLU A 5 3.05 2.88 -31.95
N ILE A 6 1.90 3.58 -31.89
CA ILE A 6 0.84 3.29 -30.90
C ILE A 6 0.30 1.86 -31.06
N LEU A 7 0.04 1.42 -32.30
CA LEU A 7 -0.44 0.06 -32.58
C LEU A 7 0.53 -1.02 -32.09
N SER A 8 1.84 -0.76 -32.07
CA SER A 8 2.84 -1.71 -31.56
C SER A 8 2.70 -1.99 -30.06
N TYR A 9 2.01 -1.12 -29.32
CA TYR A 9 1.80 -1.25 -27.88
C TYR A 9 0.43 -1.85 -27.52
N ILE A 10 -0.46 -2.04 -28.49
CA ILE A 10 -1.82 -2.52 -28.27
C ILE A 10 -1.93 -3.97 -28.75
N ASN A 11 -2.16 -4.89 -27.83
CA ASN A 11 -2.35 -6.31 -28.15
C ASN A 11 -3.35 -6.97 -27.17
N ASP A 12 -3.60 -8.26 -27.39
CA ASP A 12 -4.57 -9.05 -26.64
C ASP A 12 -4.19 -9.28 -25.17
N SER A 13 -2.91 -9.13 -24.79
CA SER A 13 -2.48 -9.20 -23.39
C SER A 13 -3.08 -8.10 -22.52
N LEU A 14 -3.65 -7.05 -23.12
CA LEU A 14 -4.37 -6.01 -22.40
C LEU A 14 -5.67 -6.53 -21.74
N VAL A 15 -6.20 -7.66 -22.19
CA VAL A 15 -7.51 -8.17 -21.76
C VAL A 15 -7.36 -9.46 -20.96
N ILE A 16 -7.82 -9.44 -19.71
CA ILE A 16 -7.91 -10.62 -18.85
C ILE A 16 -9.23 -11.36 -19.10
N ASN A 17 -10.35 -10.65 -19.07
CA ASN A 17 -11.68 -11.21 -19.28
C ASN A 17 -12.44 -10.38 -20.32
N GLY A 18 -12.57 -10.93 -21.53
CA GLY A 18 -13.26 -10.26 -22.63
C GLY A 18 -12.76 -10.77 -23.98
N SER A 19 -13.06 -10.03 -25.03
CA SER A 19 -12.57 -10.29 -26.39
C SER A 19 -11.84 -9.06 -26.92
N PHE A 20 -10.60 -9.26 -27.37
CA PHE A 20 -9.80 -8.23 -28.03
C PHE A 20 -9.98 -8.30 -29.55
N TYR A 21 -10.18 -7.14 -30.17
CA TYR A 21 -10.30 -6.98 -31.62
C TYR A 21 -9.35 -5.88 -32.08
N SER A 22 -8.41 -6.22 -32.97
CA SER A 22 -7.55 -5.23 -33.62
C SER A 22 -8.30 -4.43 -34.68
N ASN A 23 -7.72 -3.32 -35.12
CA ASN A 23 -8.26 -2.51 -36.23
C ASN A 23 -8.54 -3.30 -37.53
N GLN A 24 -7.83 -4.41 -37.76
CA GLN A 24 -8.01 -5.27 -38.94
C GLN A 24 -9.19 -6.23 -38.81
N ASN A 25 -9.70 -6.46 -37.61
CA ASN A 25 -10.73 -7.46 -37.32
C ASN A 25 -11.82 -6.92 -36.37
N LEU A 26 -12.27 -5.69 -36.61
CA LEU A 26 -13.33 -5.08 -35.81
C LEU A 26 -14.67 -5.79 -36.05
N PRO A 27 -15.42 -6.14 -34.99
CA PRO A 27 -16.67 -6.86 -35.13
C PRO A 27 -17.85 -5.89 -35.28
N ASN A 28 -19.00 -6.37 -35.76
CA ASN A 28 -20.16 -5.51 -36.04
C ASN A 28 -20.69 -4.76 -34.81
N GLN A 29 -20.58 -5.37 -33.62
CA GLN A 29 -21.02 -4.76 -32.36
C GLN A 29 -20.23 -3.52 -31.94
N ILE A 30 -19.12 -3.18 -32.61
CA ILE A 30 -18.42 -1.90 -32.42
C ILE A 30 -19.37 -0.71 -32.62
N SER A 31 -20.36 -0.84 -33.51
CA SER A 31 -21.37 0.19 -33.74
C SER A 31 -22.19 0.49 -32.48
N ASN A 32 -22.51 -0.54 -31.70
CA ASN A 32 -23.23 -0.38 -30.44
C ASN A 32 -22.33 0.26 -29.37
N ALA A 33 -21.06 -0.11 -29.32
CA ALA A 33 -20.08 0.49 -28.42
C ALA A 33 -19.90 1.99 -28.69
N ILE A 34 -19.73 2.38 -29.96
CA ILE A 34 -19.61 3.79 -30.38
C ILE A 34 -20.86 4.56 -29.95
N TYR A 35 -22.06 4.02 -30.20
CA TYR A 35 -23.31 4.66 -29.80
C TYR A 35 -23.47 4.79 -28.28
N THR A 36 -22.99 3.79 -27.53
CA THR A 36 -23.24 3.68 -26.09
C THR A 36 -22.27 4.49 -25.24
N PHE A 37 -21.00 4.54 -25.64
CA PHE A 37 -19.94 5.19 -24.85
C PHE A 37 -18.80 5.79 -25.69
N GLY A 38 -18.87 5.72 -27.02
CA GLY A 38 -17.96 6.43 -27.91
C GLY A 38 -18.44 7.85 -28.23
N ASP A 39 -17.97 8.38 -29.36
CA ASP A 39 -18.38 9.67 -29.91
C ASP A 39 -18.76 9.50 -31.39
N TYR A 40 -19.67 10.35 -31.88
CA TYR A 40 -20.05 10.39 -33.30
C TYR A 40 -18.87 10.74 -34.23
N ASN A 41 -17.79 11.30 -33.69
CA ASN A 41 -16.56 11.65 -34.40
C ASN A 41 -15.45 10.58 -34.29
N VAL A 42 -15.77 9.37 -33.80
CA VAL A 42 -14.80 8.25 -33.85
C VAL A 42 -14.67 7.76 -35.29
N PHE A 43 -13.71 8.33 -36.02
CA PHE A 43 -13.42 7.97 -37.41
C PHE A 43 -12.38 6.85 -37.52
N GLU A 44 -11.56 6.67 -36.48
CA GLU A 44 -10.44 5.75 -36.48
C GLU A 44 -10.36 4.98 -35.16
N ILE A 45 -10.33 3.65 -35.26
CA ILE A 45 -10.29 2.72 -34.14
C ILE A 45 -9.06 1.86 -34.30
N LEU A 46 -8.19 1.90 -33.28
CA LEU A 46 -6.96 1.10 -33.23
C LEU A 46 -7.23 -0.30 -32.67
N ALA A 47 -8.08 -0.37 -31.65
CA ALA A 47 -8.55 -1.63 -31.10
C ALA A 47 -9.89 -1.45 -30.38
N PHE A 48 -10.59 -2.56 -30.23
CA PHE A 48 -11.82 -2.66 -29.46
C PHE A 48 -11.74 -3.85 -28.49
N ILE A 49 -12.15 -3.61 -27.26
CA ILE A 49 -12.29 -4.63 -26.23
C ILE A 49 -13.77 -4.75 -25.91
N ASP A 50 -14.33 -5.93 -26.13
CA ASP A 50 -15.68 -6.27 -25.69
C ASP A 50 -15.61 -7.04 -24.38
N ALA A 51 -16.19 -6.48 -23.32
CA ALA A 51 -16.22 -7.10 -21.99
C ALA A 51 -17.56 -7.82 -21.70
N THR A 52 -18.43 -7.94 -22.70
CA THR A 52 -19.73 -8.60 -22.58
C THR A 52 -19.61 -10.08 -22.93
N LYS A 53 -20.36 -10.93 -22.23
CA LYS A 53 -20.35 -12.38 -22.51
C LYS A 53 -21.10 -12.68 -23.81
N GLU A 54 -22.11 -11.86 -24.11
CA GLU A 54 -22.97 -11.93 -25.27
C GLU A 54 -22.33 -11.30 -26.52
N GLN A 55 -21.17 -10.65 -26.37
CA GLN A 55 -20.47 -9.91 -27.43
C GLN A 55 -21.37 -8.86 -28.11
N ASP A 56 -22.14 -8.14 -27.30
CA ASP A 56 -23.11 -7.14 -27.78
C ASP A 56 -22.53 -5.73 -27.83
N GLY A 57 -21.29 -5.53 -27.37
CA GLY A 57 -20.59 -4.24 -27.37
C GLY A 57 -21.15 -3.20 -26.39
N SER A 58 -22.01 -3.57 -25.46
CA SER A 58 -22.59 -2.63 -24.48
C SER A 58 -21.63 -2.23 -23.35
N ARG A 59 -20.58 -3.03 -23.11
CA ARG A 59 -19.52 -2.78 -22.12
C ARG A 59 -18.16 -3.12 -22.73
N GLY A 60 -17.17 -2.26 -22.52
CA GLY A 60 -15.89 -2.44 -23.17
C GLY A 60 -15.03 -1.19 -23.22
N MET A 61 -14.09 -1.19 -24.15
CA MET A 61 -13.14 -0.09 -24.39
C MET A 61 -12.88 0.06 -25.88
N ILE A 62 -12.94 1.30 -26.38
CA ILE A 62 -12.58 1.69 -27.75
C ILE A 62 -11.29 2.51 -27.66
N ILE A 63 -10.23 2.04 -28.32
CA ILE A 63 -8.93 2.70 -28.34
C ILE A 63 -8.78 3.41 -29.68
N THR A 64 -8.48 4.71 -29.66
CA THR A 64 -8.28 5.55 -30.84
C THR A 64 -6.88 6.19 -30.79
N PRO A 65 -6.40 6.85 -31.86
CA PRO A 65 -5.11 7.52 -31.82
C PRO A 65 -4.97 8.66 -30.81
N ALA A 66 -6.08 9.28 -30.38
CA ALA A 66 -6.07 10.45 -29.51
C ALA A 66 -6.55 10.16 -28.08
N GLN A 67 -7.42 9.17 -27.92
CA GLN A 67 -8.12 8.92 -26.67
C GLN A 67 -8.69 7.50 -26.58
N ILE A 68 -9.05 7.12 -25.36
CA ILE A 68 -9.73 5.88 -25.05
C ILE A 68 -11.13 6.20 -24.53
N TYR A 69 -12.13 5.56 -25.10
CA TYR A 69 -13.48 5.55 -24.55
C TYR A 69 -13.72 4.21 -23.87
N PHE A 70 -14.38 4.20 -22.72
CA PHE A 70 -14.68 2.95 -22.04
C PHE A 70 -15.99 3.01 -21.28
N LYS A 71 -16.57 1.84 -21.04
CA LYS A 71 -17.72 1.63 -20.16
C LYS A 71 -17.69 0.23 -19.58
N PHE A 72 -17.23 0.09 -18.35
CA PHE A 72 -17.31 -1.18 -17.60
C PHE A 72 -18.40 -1.14 -16.53
N GLY A 73 -18.67 0.03 -15.96
CA GLY A 73 -19.84 0.31 -15.12
C GLY A 73 -20.32 1.72 -15.40
N GLN A 74 -19.43 2.69 -15.19
CA GLN A 74 -19.58 4.06 -15.67
C GLN A 74 -18.84 4.26 -17.00
N ALA A 75 -19.38 5.12 -17.85
CA ALA A 75 -18.70 5.55 -19.07
C ALA A 75 -17.64 6.61 -18.74
N GLY A 76 -16.49 6.56 -19.42
CA GLY A 76 -15.41 7.50 -19.24
C GLY A 76 -14.57 7.66 -20.50
N ILE A 77 -13.74 8.70 -20.47
CA ILE A 77 -12.88 9.07 -21.60
C ILE A 77 -11.50 9.41 -21.03
N ILE A 78 -10.46 8.83 -21.62
CA ILE A 78 -9.06 9.14 -21.31
C ILE A 78 -8.45 9.78 -22.55
N GLU A 79 -8.31 11.10 -22.54
CA GLU A 79 -7.57 11.83 -23.55
C GLU A 79 -6.08 11.78 -23.22
N TYR A 80 -5.26 11.21 -24.11
CA TYR A 80 -3.83 10.97 -23.83
C TYR A 80 -3.09 12.25 -23.43
N GLN A 81 -3.44 13.38 -24.04
CA GLN A 81 -2.82 14.68 -23.78
C GLN A 81 -3.20 15.29 -22.42
N LYS A 82 -4.26 14.78 -21.77
CA LYS A 82 -4.74 15.26 -20.47
C LYS A 82 -4.30 14.38 -19.29
N ILE A 83 -3.57 13.30 -19.56
CA ILE A 83 -3.02 12.45 -18.50
C ILE A 83 -1.92 13.25 -17.79
N ILE A 84 -2.01 13.34 -16.46
CA ILE A 84 -1.05 14.01 -15.59
C ILE A 84 -0.10 13.00 -14.96
N SER A 85 -0.63 11.87 -14.49
CA SER A 85 0.17 10.80 -13.90
C SER A 85 -0.43 9.43 -14.16
N LEU A 86 0.45 8.43 -14.17
CA LEU A 86 0.15 7.02 -14.27
C LEU A 86 0.68 6.34 -13.01
N GLY A 87 -0.15 5.51 -12.38
CA GLY A 87 0.21 4.78 -11.18
C GLY A 87 -0.13 3.30 -11.29
N LEU A 88 0.69 2.46 -10.69
CA LEU A 88 0.43 1.03 -10.54
C LEU A 88 0.44 0.68 -9.04
N GLU A 89 -0.73 0.32 -8.53
CA GLU A 89 -0.94 -0.09 -7.14
C GLU A 89 -0.95 -1.61 -7.07
N LYS A 90 0.03 -2.17 -6.34
CA LYS A 90 0.22 -3.62 -6.20
C LYS A 90 0.73 -3.91 -4.80
N HIS A 91 -0.09 -4.59 -4.01
CA HIS A 91 0.25 -4.92 -2.63
C HIS A 91 0.60 -6.40 -2.46
N ARG A 92 1.51 -6.69 -1.53
CA ARG A 92 2.06 -8.04 -1.28
C ARG A 92 1.00 -9.13 -1.14
N ASN A 93 -0.06 -8.86 -0.36
CA ASN A 93 -1.13 -9.81 -0.07
C ASN A 93 -2.47 -9.44 -0.73
N ASP A 94 -2.46 -8.46 -1.65
CA ASP A 94 -3.64 -8.13 -2.43
C ASP A 94 -3.55 -8.76 -3.81
N SER A 95 -4.48 -9.70 -4.08
CA SER A 95 -4.66 -10.25 -5.41
C SER A 95 -5.11 -9.21 -6.45
N ILE A 96 -5.62 -8.07 -5.99
CA ILE A 96 -6.13 -6.98 -6.82
C ILE A 96 -4.99 -6.02 -7.12
N ILE A 97 -4.53 -6.05 -8.37
CA ILE A 97 -3.65 -5.02 -8.93
C ILE A 97 -4.52 -3.92 -9.52
N LYS A 98 -4.13 -2.65 -9.37
CA LYS A 98 -4.87 -1.51 -9.91
C LYS A 98 -3.98 -0.57 -10.71
N ALA A 99 -4.48 -0.17 -11.86
CA ALA A 99 -3.94 0.92 -12.67
C ALA A 99 -4.68 2.20 -12.28
N ILE A 100 -3.92 3.23 -11.94
CA ILE A 100 -4.42 4.55 -11.57
C ILE A 100 -4.02 5.53 -12.68
N ILE A 101 -5.01 6.15 -13.32
CA ILE A 101 -4.79 7.11 -14.40
C ILE A 101 -5.39 8.43 -13.95
N LYS A 102 -4.55 9.43 -13.72
CA LYS A 102 -4.98 10.75 -13.25
C LYS A 102 -5.00 11.74 -14.41
N LEU A 103 -6.14 12.38 -14.60
CA LEU A 103 -6.33 13.53 -15.47
C LEU A 103 -6.55 14.78 -14.59
N GLU A 104 -6.64 15.97 -15.20
CA GLU A 104 -6.85 17.25 -14.50
C GLU A 104 -8.01 17.24 -13.50
N GLU A 105 -9.15 16.66 -13.88
CA GLU A 105 -10.39 16.73 -13.08
C GLU A 105 -10.85 15.37 -12.54
N ILE A 106 -10.25 14.27 -13.00
CA ILE A 106 -10.74 12.92 -12.71
C ILE A 106 -9.60 11.92 -12.59
N THR A 107 -9.75 10.98 -11.66
CA THR A 107 -8.89 9.80 -11.53
C THR A 107 -9.70 8.57 -11.89
N TYR A 108 -9.17 7.76 -12.79
CA TYR A 108 -9.72 6.46 -13.13
C TYR A 108 -8.88 5.35 -12.52
N THR A 109 -9.57 4.32 -12.01
CA THR A 109 -8.94 3.14 -11.44
C THR A 109 -9.44 1.90 -12.15
N PHE A 110 -8.52 1.08 -12.67
CA PHE A 110 -8.82 -0.18 -13.36
C PHE A 110 -8.17 -1.32 -12.61
N SER A 111 -8.97 -2.26 -12.11
CA SER A 111 -8.47 -3.49 -11.50
C SER A 111 -8.29 -4.59 -12.54
N ASN A 112 -7.51 -5.61 -12.17
CA ASN A 112 -7.24 -6.83 -12.93
C ASN A 112 -8.45 -7.77 -13.15
N GLN A 113 -9.66 -7.22 -13.27
CA GLN A 113 -10.88 -7.97 -13.56
C GLN A 113 -11.12 -8.16 -15.06
N ILE A 114 -10.92 -7.11 -15.86
CA ILE A 114 -11.22 -7.12 -17.31
C ILE A 114 -9.98 -6.70 -18.09
N ILE A 115 -9.34 -5.63 -17.64
CA ILE A 115 -8.12 -5.08 -18.21
C ILE A 115 -6.95 -5.51 -17.34
N ASP A 116 -5.83 -5.86 -17.96
CA ASP A 116 -4.57 -6.06 -17.25
C ASP A 116 -3.99 -4.69 -16.87
N PRO A 117 -3.88 -4.36 -15.57
CA PRO A 117 -3.41 -3.06 -15.12
C PRO A 117 -1.97 -2.76 -15.54
N GLU A 118 -1.07 -3.74 -15.44
CA GLU A 118 0.37 -3.57 -15.72
C GLU A 118 0.57 -3.28 -17.21
N VAL A 119 -0.10 -4.07 -18.06
CA VAL A 119 -0.09 -3.85 -19.52
C VAL A 119 -0.70 -2.50 -19.87
N PHE A 120 -1.80 -2.11 -19.21
CA PHE A 120 -2.51 -0.89 -19.51
C PHE A 120 -1.71 0.38 -19.17
N VAL A 121 -1.10 0.46 -17.99
CA VAL A 121 -0.24 1.61 -17.64
C VAL A 121 1.03 1.62 -18.47
N THR A 122 1.59 0.46 -18.81
CA THR A 122 2.76 0.36 -19.70
C THR A 122 2.42 0.89 -21.10
N MET A 123 1.26 0.53 -21.64
CA MET A 123 0.78 1.04 -22.91
C MET A 123 0.61 2.57 -22.86
N LEU A 124 -0.06 3.11 -21.83
CA LEU A 124 -0.26 4.54 -21.68
C LEU A 124 1.04 5.31 -21.47
N SER A 125 1.97 4.76 -20.70
CA SER A 125 3.30 5.31 -20.47
C SER A 125 4.06 5.43 -21.77
N LYS A 126 4.07 4.36 -22.59
CA LYS A 126 4.71 4.39 -23.92
C LYS A 126 4.05 5.38 -24.87
N ILE A 127 2.72 5.58 -24.80
CA ILE A 127 1.98 6.53 -25.65
C ILE A 127 2.23 7.99 -25.26
N THR A 128 2.37 8.27 -23.96
CA THR A 128 2.44 9.64 -23.42
C THR A 128 3.85 10.10 -23.08
N GLY A 129 4.78 9.16 -22.85
CA GLY A 129 6.09 9.41 -22.26
C GLY A 129 6.05 9.67 -20.75
N ILE A 130 4.90 9.44 -20.08
CA ILE A 130 4.75 9.62 -18.64
C ILE A 130 5.29 8.38 -17.92
N GLU A 131 6.14 8.59 -16.92
CA GLU A 131 6.65 7.53 -16.07
C GLU A 131 5.56 6.94 -15.17
N ILE A 132 5.68 5.66 -14.85
CA ILE A 132 4.71 4.95 -14.04
C ILE A 132 5.16 5.03 -12.58
N GLU A 133 4.35 5.68 -11.75
CA GLU A 133 4.55 5.73 -10.32
C GLU A 133 4.11 4.41 -9.67
N MET A 134 5.01 3.75 -8.94
CA MET A 134 4.64 2.58 -8.15
C MET A 134 3.97 3.04 -6.85
N ILE A 135 2.69 2.69 -6.69
CA ILE A 135 1.92 3.03 -5.49
C ILE A 135 2.04 1.87 -4.52
N MET A 136 2.81 2.11 -3.46
CA MET A 136 3.21 1.13 -2.45
C MET A 136 2.90 1.68 -1.06
N ASP A 137 2.61 0.80 -0.12
CA ASP A 137 2.53 1.19 1.28
C ASP A 137 3.92 1.51 1.88
N THR A 138 3.96 2.06 3.09
CA THR A 138 5.22 2.47 3.74
C THR A 138 6.19 1.30 3.93
N HIS A 139 5.69 0.09 4.23
CA HIS A 139 6.52 -1.08 4.44
C HIS A 139 7.03 -1.63 3.10
N GLU A 140 6.19 -1.69 2.08
CA GLU A 140 6.57 -2.08 0.72
C GLU A 140 7.62 -1.16 0.12
N LYS A 141 7.52 0.15 0.39
CA LYS A 141 8.56 1.14 0.02
C LYS A 141 9.92 0.80 0.61
N VAL A 142 9.97 0.29 1.85
CA VAL A 142 11.24 -0.12 2.47
C VAL A 142 11.91 -1.20 1.63
N GLU A 143 11.18 -2.25 1.26
CA GLU A 143 11.73 -3.32 0.44
C GLU A 143 12.17 -2.78 -0.93
N TYR A 144 11.33 -1.97 -1.58
CA TYR A 144 11.60 -1.43 -2.90
C TYR A 144 12.87 -0.57 -2.94
N TYR A 145 12.95 0.46 -2.09
CA TYR A 145 14.11 1.35 -2.04
C TYR A 145 15.38 0.62 -1.59
N THR A 146 15.28 -0.27 -0.61
CA THR A 146 16.44 -1.06 -0.16
C THR A 146 17.00 -1.90 -1.31
N ARG A 147 16.14 -2.54 -2.12
CA ARG A 147 16.60 -3.34 -3.28
C ARG A 147 17.28 -2.50 -4.34
N ILE A 148 16.80 -1.29 -4.61
CA ILE A 148 17.43 -0.40 -5.60
C ILE A 148 18.85 -0.05 -5.16
N VAL A 149 19.01 0.47 -3.94
CA VAL A 149 20.33 0.87 -3.43
C VAL A 149 21.30 -0.32 -3.41
N LEU A 150 20.85 -1.51 -3.03
CA LEU A 150 21.68 -2.72 -3.05
C LEU A 150 22.07 -3.14 -4.47
N ASN A 151 21.16 -3.04 -5.44
CA ASN A 151 21.44 -3.35 -6.83
C ASN A 151 22.41 -2.35 -7.44
N ASP A 152 22.29 -1.07 -7.12
CA ASP A 152 23.21 -0.02 -7.59
C ASP A 152 24.63 -0.21 -7.03
N LEU A 153 24.73 -0.65 -5.76
CA LEU A 153 25.98 -1.08 -5.15
C LEU A 153 26.60 -2.29 -5.86
N GLU A 154 25.79 -3.26 -6.30
CA GLU A 154 26.28 -4.44 -7.03
C GLU A 154 26.70 -4.12 -8.48
N ASN A 155 26.06 -3.11 -9.09
CA ASN A 155 26.35 -2.66 -10.46
C ASN A 155 27.44 -1.59 -10.53
N ASP A 156 28.06 -1.22 -9.40
CA ASP A 156 29.14 -0.23 -9.32
C ASP A 156 28.69 1.17 -9.81
N GLU A 157 27.41 1.52 -9.62
CA GLU A 157 26.86 2.84 -9.99
C GLU A 157 27.40 3.96 -9.07
N TYR A 158 27.86 3.60 -7.87
CA TYR A 158 28.55 4.50 -6.95
C TYR A 158 30.07 4.43 -7.18
N GLU A 159 30.55 5.16 -8.19
CA GLU A 159 31.93 5.08 -8.73
C GLU A 159 33.06 5.21 -7.69
N ASP A 160 32.79 5.82 -6.52
CA ASP A 160 33.76 6.09 -5.47
C ASP A 160 33.78 5.04 -4.34
N ILE A 161 33.00 3.96 -4.43
CA ILE A 161 32.83 2.98 -3.35
C ILE A 161 33.50 1.65 -3.69
N VAL A 162 34.48 1.26 -2.87
CA VAL A 162 35.08 -0.09 -2.93
C VAL A 162 34.59 -0.93 -1.76
N LEU A 163 33.68 -1.86 -2.04
CA LEU A 163 33.10 -2.72 -1.02
C LEU A 163 34.10 -3.74 -0.48
N THR A 164 34.20 -3.80 0.85
CA THR A 164 34.94 -4.85 1.56
C THR A 164 34.23 -6.21 1.43
N PRO A 165 34.93 -7.33 1.64
CA PRO A 165 34.29 -8.66 1.67
C PRO A 165 33.16 -8.75 2.71
N THR A 166 33.29 -8.04 3.84
CA THR A 166 32.25 -7.99 4.87
C THR A 166 31.00 -7.26 4.38
N GLN A 167 31.15 -6.09 3.75
CA GLN A 167 30.02 -5.34 3.18
C GLN A 167 29.31 -6.13 2.07
N ASN A 168 30.08 -6.80 1.20
CA ASN A 168 29.51 -7.70 0.20
C ASN A 168 28.70 -8.87 0.80
N ASN A 169 29.09 -9.38 1.96
CA ASN A 169 28.30 -10.39 2.66
C ASN A 169 27.03 -9.78 3.25
N SER A 170 27.10 -8.57 3.81
CA SER A 170 25.92 -7.86 4.32
C SER A 170 24.87 -7.60 3.24
N ILE A 171 25.27 -7.24 2.02
CA ILE A 171 24.34 -7.10 0.87
C ILE A 171 23.59 -8.42 0.61
N LYS A 172 24.31 -9.55 0.59
CA LYS A 172 23.69 -10.88 0.42
C LYS A 172 22.75 -11.25 1.56
N GLU A 173 23.10 -10.87 2.78
CA GLU A 173 22.23 -11.07 3.94
C GLU A 173 20.94 -10.25 3.80
N PHE A 174 21.01 -8.98 3.39
CA PHE A 174 19.82 -8.17 3.14
C PHE A 174 18.91 -8.79 2.08
N TYR A 175 19.43 -9.25 0.95
CA TYR A 175 18.59 -9.92 -0.06
C TYR A 175 17.88 -11.15 0.49
N LYS A 176 18.59 -11.96 1.28
CA LYS A 176 18.02 -13.15 1.90
C LYS A 176 16.95 -12.78 2.92
N GLU A 177 17.18 -11.76 3.74
CA GLU A 177 16.21 -11.27 4.71
C GLU A 177 14.94 -10.76 4.01
N LEU A 178 15.09 -9.93 2.97
CA LEU A 178 13.97 -9.42 2.18
C LEU A 178 13.16 -10.57 1.54
N GLU A 179 13.82 -11.61 1.03
CA GLU A 179 13.14 -12.80 0.49
C GLU A 179 12.41 -13.60 1.57
N MET A 180 13.02 -13.77 2.75
CA MET A 180 12.40 -14.51 3.86
C MET A 180 11.19 -13.77 4.43
N VAL A 181 11.28 -12.44 4.53
CA VAL A 181 10.20 -11.59 5.05
C VAL A 181 8.94 -11.68 4.19
N GLN A 182 9.07 -11.94 2.88
CA GLN A 182 7.93 -12.21 2.00
C GLN A 182 7.09 -13.43 2.37
N GLN A 183 7.56 -14.30 3.27
CA GLN A 183 6.84 -15.51 3.70
C GLN A 183 6.15 -15.34 5.06
N LEU A 184 6.34 -14.20 5.74
CA LEU A 184 5.82 -13.95 7.08
C LEU A 184 4.34 -13.55 7.09
N ALA A 185 3.68 -13.67 8.25
CA ALA A 185 2.36 -13.09 8.46
C ALA A 185 2.45 -11.54 8.45
N ASP A 186 1.33 -10.84 8.25
CA ASP A 186 1.32 -9.38 8.07
C ASP A 186 1.97 -8.61 9.23
N GLU A 187 1.69 -9.00 10.48
CA GLU A 187 2.27 -8.35 11.67
C GLU A 187 3.79 -8.53 11.74
N ASP A 188 4.27 -9.77 11.52
CA ASP A 188 5.69 -10.10 11.52
C ASP A 188 6.41 -9.46 10.32
N TYR A 189 5.75 -9.40 9.16
CA TYR A 189 6.25 -8.74 7.95
C TYR A 189 6.51 -7.26 8.18
N GLN A 190 5.53 -6.55 8.74
CA GLN A 190 5.67 -5.12 9.04
C GLN A 190 6.79 -4.88 10.03
N TYR A 191 6.83 -5.66 11.12
CA TYR A 191 7.86 -5.54 12.14
C TYR A 191 9.28 -5.78 11.59
N GLU A 192 9.47 -6.83 10.79
CA GLU A 192 10.78 -7.12 10.21
C GLU A 192 11.20 -6.07 9.18
N LEU A 193 10.29 -5.51 8.40
CA LEU A 193 10.63 -4.41 7.48
C LEU A 193 11.03 -3.14 8.20
N GLU A 194 10.42 -2.82 9.34
CA GLU A 194 10.88 -1.70 10.18
C GLU A 194 12.32 -1.93 10.67
N ASN A 195 12.66 -3.15 11.08
CA ASN A 195 14.03 -3.51 11.48
C ASN A 195 15.01 -3.43 10.30
N ILE A 196 14.61 -3.94 9.14
CA ILE A 196 15.42 -3.89 7.92
C ILE A 196 15.65 -2.44 7.50
N CYS A 197 14.63 -1.58 7.56
CA CYS A 197 14.75 -0.15 7.26
C CYS A 197 15.86 0.51 8.09
N ASN A 198 15.82 0.31 9.40
CA ASN A 198 16.83 0.85 10.32
C ASN A 198 18.24 0.34 9.99
N ARG A 199 18.38 -0.97 9.79
CA ARG A 199 19.68 -1.60 9.48
C ARG A 199 20.22 -1.18 8.11
N ALA A 200 19.35 -1.02 7.12
CA ALA A 200 19.71 -0.58 5.78
C ALA A 200 20.21 0.87 5.81
N LEU A 201 19.48 1.76 6.48
CA LEU A 201 19.91 3.16 6.67
C LEU A 201 21.26 3.27 7.38
N GLU A 202 21.48 2.52 8.46
CA GLU A 202 22.79 2.47 9.14
C GLU A 202 23.90 1.96 8.21
N PHE A 203 23.62 0.92 7.42
CA PHE A 203 24.58 0.38 6.47
C PHE A 203 24.94 1.39 5.36
N PHE A 204 23.95 2.10 4.83
CA PHE A 204 24.13 3.10 3.78
C PHE A 204 24.86 4.36 4.30
N ASP A 205 24.57 4.81 5.53
CA ASP A 205 25.30 5.90 6.18
C ASP A 205 26.78 5.57 6.39
N VAL A 206 27.09 4.33 6.81
CA VAL A 206 28.49 3.86 6.93
C VAL A 206 29.23 3.87 5.59
N LEU A 207 28.51 3.65 4.48
CA LEU A 207 29.06 3.73 3.12
C LEU A 207 29.14 5.17 2.60
N GLY A 208 28.51 6.14 3.27
CA GLY A 208 28.45 7.53 2.83
C GLY A 208 27.62 7.72 1.56
N LEU A 209 26.58 6.90 1.38
CA LEU A 209 25.68 6.97 0.22
C LEU A 209 24.68 8.11 0.37
N ASP A 210 24.33 8.72 -0.75
CA ASP A 210 23.33 9.77 -0.86
C ASP A 210 22.53 9.54 -2.14
N SER A 211 21.25 9.18 -2.01
CA SER A 211 20.35 8.89 -3.13
C SER A 211 18.89 9.18 -2.75
N ASP A 212 18.05 9.42 -3.77
CA ASP A 212 16.62 9.70 -3.58
C ASP A 212 15.90 8.52 -2.87
N GLU A 213 16.37 7.29 -3.07
CA GLU A 213 15.85 6.09 -2.40
C GLU A 213 16.20 6.08 -0.91
N ILE A 214 17.37 6.57 -0.52
CA ILE A 214 17.78 6.70 0.88
C ILE A 214 16.92 7.76 1.59
N ASP A 215 16.64 8.88 0.93
CA ASP A 215 15.67 9.87 1.42
C ASP A 215 14.28 9.26 1.60
N GLY A 216 13.83 8.44 0.65
CA GLY A 216 12.59 7.67 0.74
C GLY A 216 12.57 6.71 1.94
N LEU A 217 13.68 6.04 2.24
CA LEU A 217 13.81 5.19 3.43
C LEU A 217 13.79 5.99 4.73
N LEU A 218 14.44 7.15 4.78
CA LEU A 218 14.38 8.05 5.93
C LEU A 218 12.95 8.53 6.19
N GLU A 219 12.18 8.84 5.14
CA GLU A 219 10.77 9.18 5.28
C GLU A 219 9.96 8.03 5.86
N CYS A 220 10.19 6.79 5.39
CA CYS A 220 9.53 5.60 5.93
C CYS A 220 9.85 5.42 7.43
N GLN A 221 11.12 5.52 7.81
CA GLN A 221 11.56 5.45 9.21
C GLN A 221 10.86 6.51 10.08
N ASN A 222 10.76 7.74 9.58
CA ASN A 222 10.06 8.82 10.29
C ASN A 222 8.57 8.51 10.49
N GLN A 223 7.90 7.93 9.50
CA GLN A 223 6.50 7.52 9.63
C GLN A 223 6.32 6.42 10.69
N PHE A 224 7.23 5.44 10.75
CA PHE A 224 7.21 4.40 11.79
C PHE A 224 7.40 5.00 13.19
N ASN A 225 8.37 5.90 13.34
CA ASN A 225 8.65 6.58 14.61
C ASN A 225 7.46 7.44 15.08
N GLN A 226 6.78 8.14 14.16
CA GLN A 226 5.59 8.93 14.50
C GLN A 226 4.43 8.04 14.97
N LYS A 227 4.15 6.93 14.27
CA LYS A 227 3.15 5.96 14.72
C LYS A 227 3.45 5.45 16.13
N ASN A 228 4.71 5.08 16.39
CA ASN A 228 5.13 4.60 17.70
C ASN A 228 4.91 5.66 18.80
N ILE A 229 5.22 6.94 18.53
CA ILE A 229 4.99 8.04 19.49
C ILE A 229 3.49 8.26 19.74
N GLU A 230 2.64 8.23 18.71
CA GLU A 230 1.20 8.39 18.86
C GLU A 230 0.57 7.23 19.65
N GLU A 231 1.06 6.01 19.45
CA GLU A 231 0.64 4.83 20.19
C GLU A 231 1.11 4.88 21.65
N GLU A 232 2.35 5.26 21.91
CA GLU A 232 2.87 5.48 23.27
C GLU A 232 2.06 6.54 24.02
N GLN A 233 1.72 7.66 23.35
CA GLN A 233 0.89 8.70 23.95
C GLN A 233 -0.53 8.21 24.27
N LYS A 234 -1.14 7.36 23.43
CA LYS A 234 -2.44 6.75 23.71
C LYS A 234 -2.38 5.84 24.93
N ILE A 235 -1.29 5.09 25.09
CA ILE A 235 -1.06 4.22 26.25
C ILE A 235 -0.86 5.04 27.52
N ASP A 236 -0.02 6.06 27.49
CA ASP A 236 0.22 6.94 28.63
C ASP A 236 -1.07 7.65 29.08
N ASN A 237 -1.87 8.13 28.12
CA ASN A 237 -3.17 8.74 28.42
C ASN A 237 -4.16 7.73 29.02
N ALA A 238 -4.19 6.49 28.51
CA ALA A 238 -5.04 5.43 29.05
C ALA A 238 -4.61 5.01 30.47
N GLN A 239 -3.30 4.92 30.73
CA GLN A 239 -2.75 4.64 32.05
C GLN A 239 -3.02 5.77 33.04
N GLN A 240 -2.85 7.03 32.63
CA GLN A 240 -3.20 8.19 33.47
C GLN A 240 -4.69 8.21 33.80
N PHE A 241 -5.56 7.95 32.81
CA PHE A 241 -7.00 7.84 33.04
C PHE A 241 -7.34 6.72 34.04
N TYR A 242 -6.72 5.54 33.91
CA TYR A 242 -6.89 4.43 34.85
C TYR A 242 -6.40 4.79 36.26
N ASN A 243 -5.21 5.36 36.38
CA ASN A 243 -4.62 5.76 37.66
C ASN A 243 -5.46 6.83 38.35
N ASP A 244 -5.95 7.82 37.62
CA ASP A 244 -6.86 8.85 38.13
C ASP A 244 -8.20 8.27 38.57
N MET A 245 -8.74 7.31 37.80
CA MET A 245 -9.96 6.59 38.14
C MET A 245 -9.77 5.81 39.45
N MET A 246 -8.68 5.06 39.57
CA MET A 246 -8.45 4.19 40.73
C MET A 246 -8.12 4.98 42.00
N ASN A 247 -7.37 6.08 41.89
CA ASN A 247 -7.12 6.99 42.99
C ASN A 247 -8.42 7.63 43.52
N LYS A 248 -9.33 8.03 42.64
CA LYS A 248 -10.62 8.63 43.04
C LYS A 248 -11.60 7.59 43.58
N TYR A 249 -11.57 6.36 43.07
CA TYR A 249 -12.31 5.23 43.64
C TYR A 249 -11.85 4.92 45.08
N GLN A 250 -10.55 4.88 45.32
CA GLN A 250 -9.98 4.69 46.66
C GLN A 250 -10.33 5.84 47.63
N GLN A 251 -10.65 7.03 47.11
CA GLN A 251 -11.08 8.20 47.90
C GLN A 251 -12.59 8.22 48.21
N GLY A 252 -13.38 7.23 47.74
CA GLY A 252 -14.77 7.04 48.16
C GLY A 252 -15.81 7.93 47.45
N ASP A 253 -15.47 8.51 46.29
CA ASP A 253 -16.37 9.41 45.56
C ASP A 253 -17.47 8.64 44.79
N SER A 254 -18.68 8.66 45.32
CA SER A 254 -19.81 7.83 44.86
C SER A 254 -20.48 8.35 43.58
N GLU A 255 -20.30 9.62 43.24
CA GLU A 255 -20.95 10.25 42.07
C GLU A 255 -20.24 9.89 40.75
N MET A 256 -18.93 9.65 40.84
CA MET A 256 -18.10 9.17 39.72
C MET A 256 -18.32 7.69 39.40
N PHE A 257 -18.75 6.86 40.35
CA PHE A 257 -19.08 5.44 40.11
C PHE A 257 -20.12 5.27 39.00
N ASN A 258 -21.15 6.14 38.98
CA ASN A 258 -22.18 6.14 37.95
C ASN A 258 -21.68 6.69 36.60
N ARG A 259 -20.72 7.63 36.61
CA ARG A 259 -20.08 8.13 35.38
C ARG A 259 -19.14 7.09 34.77
N VAL A 260 -18.37 6.38 35.59
CA VAL A 260 -17.50 5.27 35.17
C VAL A 260 -18.35 4.14 34.57
N LYS A 261 -19.46 3.78 35.23
CA LYS A 261 -20.42 2.78 34.71
C LYS A 261 -21.04 3.19 33.37
N SER A 262 -21.34 4.48 33.20
CA SER A 262 -21.82 5.05 31.94
C SER A 262 -20.77 4.98 30.82
N ILE A 263 -19.50 5.27 31.12
CA ILE A 263 -18.41 5.24 30.14
C ILE A 263 -18.08 3.79 29.75
N MET A 264 -18.01 2.87 30.72
CA MET A 264 -17.84 1.43 30.48
C MET A 264 -18.96 0.85 29.61
N SER A 265 -20.22 1.21 29.90
CA SER A 265 -21.36 0.81 29.08
C SER A 265 -21.30 1.40 27.66
N SER A 266 -20.81 2.63 27.49
CA SER A 266 -20.64 3.26 26.17
C SER A 266 -19.49 2.65 25.34
N MET A 267 -18.53 1.99 26.01
CA MET A 267 -17.43 1.25 25.40
C MET A 267 -17.73 -0.26 25.28
N GLY A 268 -18.97 -0.69 25.55
CA GLY A 268 -19.43 -2.07 25.46
C GLY A 268 -18.84 -3.01 26.51
N ILE A 269 -18.39 -2.49 27.66
CA ILE A 269 -17.85 -3.25 28.80
C ILE A 269 -18.94 -3.44 29.87
N ASP A 270 -19.31 -4.70 30.13
CA ASP A 270 -20.27 -5.06 31.18
C ASP A 270 -19.57 -5.12 32.55
N GLU A 271 -20.21 -4.55 33.57
CA GLU A 271 -19.74 -4.52 34.96
C GLU A 271 -19.59 -5.94 35.54
N ASN A 272 -20.38 -6.90 35.06
CA ASN A 272 -20.33 -8.29 35.50
C ASN A 272 -19.09 -9.03 34.99
N ASP A 273 -18.44 -8.52 33.93
CA ASP A 273 -17.20 -9.12 33.39
C ASP A 273 -15.97 -8.77 34.23
N LEU A 274 -16.05 -7.72 35.04
CA LEU A 274 -14.98 -7.19 35.91
C LEU A 274 -15.17 -7.58 37.38
N ALA A 275 -16.38 -8.03 37.75
CA ALA A 275 -16.72 -8.37 39.12
C ALA A 275 -15.99 -9.64 39.60
N GLY A 276 -15.19 -9.49 40.66
CA GLY A 276 -14.46 -10.61 41.29
C GLY A 276 -13.11 -10.94 40.66
N LYS A 277 -12.66 -10.17 39.67
CA LYS A 277 -11.32 -10.28 39.07
C LYS A 277 -10.28 -9.54 39.90
N SER A 278 -9.06 -10.08 39.96
CA SER A 278 -7.93 -9.41 40.59
C SER A 278 -7.52 -8.16 39.78
N PRO A 279 -6.78 -7.21 40.37
CA PRO A 279 -6.26 -6.04 39.65
C PRO A 279 -5.48 -6.41 38.37
N GLU A 280 -4.71 -7.51 38.41
CA GLU A 280 -3.94 -8.03 37.27
C GLU A 280 -4.85 -8.63 36.19
N GLU A 281 -5.95 -9.29 36.57
CA GLU A 281 -6.92 -9.85 35.62
C GLU A 281 -7.81 -8.77 34.96
N ILE A 282 -7.99 -7.64 35.65
CA ILE A 282 -8.65 -6.45 35.09
C ILE A 282 -7.71 -5.76 34.09
N GLU A 283 -6.42 -5.69 34.39
CA GLU A 283 -5.40 -5.16 33.48
C GLU A 283 -5.32 -5.98 32.18
N ASP A 284 -5.24 -7.31 32.26
CA ASP A 284 -5.24 -8.20 31.09
C ASP A 284 -6.53 -8.12 30.26
N PHE A 285 -7.68 -7.99 30.92
CA PHE A 285 -8.97 -7.86 30.23
C PHE A 285 -9.10 -6.55 29.47
N LEU A 286 -8.58 -5.44 30.03
CA LEU A 286 -8.55 -4.16 29.36
C LEU A 286 -7.53 -4.19 28.21
N CYS A 287 -6.34 -4.76 28.40
CA CYS A 287 -5.34 -4.97 27.35
C CYS A 287 -5.91 -5.73 26.14
N GLY A 288 -6.70 -6.78 26.39
CA GLY A 288 -7.35 -7.57 25.33
C GLY A 288 -8.48 -6.85 24.60
N LYS A 289 -9.19 -5.92 25.25
CA LYS A 289 -10.35 -5.22 24.67
C LYS A 289 -10.00 -3.89 23.98
N PHE A 290 -8.88 -3.29 24.36
CA PHE A 290 -8.30 -2.10 23.72
C PHE A 290 -7.36 -2.43 22.55
N GLY A 291 -7.12 -3.72 22.25
CA GLY A 291 -6.32 -4.14 21.10
C GLY A 291 -4.82 -3.90 21.28
N ILE A 292 -4.31 -4.01 22.52
CA ILE A 292 -2.86 -3.96 22.79
C ILE A 292 -2.29 -5.33 22.41
N SER A 293 -1.38 -5.36 21.43
CA SER A 293 -0.80 -6.60 20.91
C SER A 293 0.08 -7.30 21.96
N LYS A 294 0.20 -8.62 21.84
CA LYS A 294 0.98 -9.47 22.76
C LYS A 294 2.49 -9.11 22.74
N SER A 295 3.00 -8.62 21.62
CA SER A 295 4.38 -8.09 21.50
C SER A 295 4.60 -6.81 22.32
N MET A 296 3.54 -6.03 22.54
CA MET A 296 3.56 -4.83 23.39
C MET A 296 3.61 -5.19 24.89
N LEU A 297 2.92 -6.26 25.30
CA LEU A 297 3.03 -6.84 26.63
C LEU A 297 4.44 -7.38 26.91
N GLU A 298 5.10 -7.99 25.93
CA GLU A 298 6.49 -8.45 26.07
C GLU A 298 7.49 -7.27 26.18
N LYS A 299 7.28 -6.17 25.42
CA LYS A 299 8.07 -4.93 25.56
C LYS A 299 7.85 -4.24 26.92
N LEU A 300 6.63 -4.25 27.45
CA LEU A 300 6.29 -3.79 28.80
C LEU A 300 6.91 -4.67 29.89
N ALA A 301 6.79 -6.00 29.78
CA ALA A 301 7.39 -6.96 30.72
C ALA A 301 8.92 -6.89 30.76
N GLY A 302 9.55 -6.60 29.62
CA GLY A 302 10.98 -6.31 29.52
C GLY A 302 11.42 -5.06 30.31
N ARG A 303 10.53 -4.07 30.50
CA ARG A 303 10.78 -2.91 31.38
C ARG A 303 10.50 -3.23 32.85
N PHE A 304 9.47 -4.01 33.18
CA PHE A 304 9.20 -4.45 34.56
C PHE A 304 10.36 -5.27 35.16
N ASN A 305 11.01 -6.14 34.38
CA ASN A 305 12.15 -6.95 34.84
C ASN A 305 13.49 -6.18 34.93
N LYS A 306 13.58 -4.95 34.41
CA LYS A 306 14.77 -4.08 34.60
C LYS A 306 14.68 -3.22 35.87
N GLY A 307 13.53 -3.21 36.55
CA GLY A 307 13.32 -2.49 37.82
C GLY A 307 13.71 -3.28 39.08
N THR A 308 14.01 -4.57 38.99
CA THR A 308 14.39 -5.42 40.13
C THR A 308 15.88 -5.76 40.15
N VAL A 309 16.75 -4.76 40.06
CA VAL A 309 18.14 -4.89 40.52
C VAL A 309 18.54 -3.68 41.36
N LYS A 310 18.74 -3.97 42.67
CA LYS A 310 19.26 -3.14 43.78
C LYS A 310 18.23 -2.18 44.40
N HIS A 311 17.94 -2.23 45.70
CA HIS A 311 18.71 -2.70 46.86
C HIS A 311 17.94 -3.66 47.75
#